data_AF-A0A9D8NBI9-F1
#
_entry.id   AF-A0A9D8NBI9-F1
#
_cell.length_a   1.000
_cell.length_b   1.000
_cell.length_c   1.000
_cell.angle_alpha   90.00
_cell.angle_beta   90.00
_cell.angle_gamma   90.00
#
_symmetry.space_group_name_H-M   'P 1'
#
loop_
_entity.id
_entity.type
_entity.pdbx_description
1 polymer ?
#
loop_
_entity_poly.entity_id
_entity_poly.type
_entity_poly.pdbx_seq_one_letter_code
_entity_poly.pdbx_strand_id
1 'polypeptide(L)'
;MKADLTFIEARFDEFNSLIFGGKLPKIPLALSNAATYVGQCTFKTRKKPFRAPEHYDFKLRISTRFDLPQSELEDTIIHEMIHYYIRLNGIKDSSAHGTVFRRMMNDINSRFGRHIRVSHHTTKDQREALVDQRPKWHVVAIVSFKDGRQGLKLLPRIAQRITAYHRTVGSSPEVAGIRYYMENDPWFNRFPTSSAFNVFFPPEDEVSTHISARHPLTVTAKSVSMM
;
A
#
# COMPACT_ATOMS: atom_id res chain seq x y z
N MET A 1 -2.30 20.18 5.93
CA MET A 1 -1.11 20.80 5.31
C MET A 1 -0.39 19.77 4.47
N LYS A 2 0.28 20.19 3.39
CA LYS A 2 1.20 19.34 2.64
C LYS A 2 2.54 19.29 3.34
N ALA A 3 3.20 18.14 3.27
CA ALA A 3 4.55 18.00 3.75
C ALA A 3 5.53 18.76 2.83
N ASP A 4 6.42 19.55 3.44
CA ASP A 4 7.58 20.15 2.79
C ASP A 4 8.87 19.70 3.48
N LEU A 5 10.00 19.80 2.79
CA LEU A 5 11.27 19.29 3.30
C LEU A 5 11.78 20.03 4.54
N THR A 6 11.58 21.36 4.60
CA THR A 6 12.04 22.18 5.73
C THR A 6 11.31 21.80 7.01
N PHE A 7 10.00 21.59 6.94
CA PHE A 7 9.20 21.08 8.05
C PHE A 7 9.68 19.70 8.50
N ILE A 8 9.84 18.75 7.55
CA ILE A 8 10.26 17.38 7.88
C ILE A 8 11.64 17.38 8.55
N GLU A 9 12.58 18.18 8.04
CA GLU A 9 13.92 18.29 8.59
C GLU A 9 13.91 18.85 10.01
N ALA A 10 13.20 19.95 10.24
CA ALA A 10 13.08 20.55 11.57
C ALA A 10 12.45 19.58 12.58
N ARG A 11 11.40 18.86 12.19
CA ARG A 11 10.73 17.86 13.03
C ARG A 11 11.59 16.63 13.29
N PHE A 12 12.34 16.15 12.29
CA PHE A 12 13.27 15.04 12.48
C PHE A 12 14.33 15.40 13.53
N ASP A 13 14.95 16.57 13.41
CA ASP A 13 16.00 17.01 14.33
C ASP A 13 15.44 17.22 15.75
N GLU A 14 14.27 17.85 15.88
CA GLU A 14 13.56 18.02 17.15
C GLU A 14 13.22 16.67 17.81
N PHE A 15 12.57 15.76 17.09
CA PHE A 15 12.17 14.47 17.65
C PHE A 15 13.36 13.57 17.93
N ASN A 16 14.43 13.65 17.14
CA ASN A 16 15.65 12.92 17.43
C ASN A 16 16.22 13.36 18.78
N SER A 17 16.29 14.67 19.03
CA SER A 17 16.73 15.21 20.32
C SER A 17 15.79 14.80 21.47
N LEU A 18 14.49 15.06 21.34
CA LEU A 18 13.50 14.89 22.41
C LEU A 18 13.18 13.42 22.73
N ILE A 19 13.02 12.58 21.70
CA ILE A 19 12.47 11.22 21.83
C ILE A 19 13.59 10.17 21.76
N PHE A 20 14.54 10.34 20.84
CA PHE A 20 15.59 9.35 20.59
C PHE A 20 16.94 9.70 21.24
N GLY A 21 17.02 10.81 21.98
CA GLY A 21 18.20 11.25 22.71
C GLY A 21 19.40 11.56 21.80
N GLY A 22 19.14 12.06 20.59
CA GLY A 22 20.16 12.38 19.59
C GLY A 22 20.82 11.16 18.93
N LYS A 23 20.28 9.95 19.13
CA LYS A 23 20.90 8.69 18.68
C LYS A 23 20.66 8.34 17.22
N LEU A 24 19.80 9.08 16.50
CA LEU A 24 19.55 8.84 15.08
C LEU A 24 20.46 9.75 14.24
N PRO A 25 21.43 9.19 13.49
CA PRO A 25 22.17 9.95 12.50
C PRO A 25 21.24 10.59 11.47
N LYS A 26 21.65 11.74 10.95
CA LYS A 26 20.88 12.41 9.89
C LYS A 26 20.91 11.55 8.63
N ILE A 27 19.74 11.36 8.03
CA ILE A 27 19.54 10.56 6.81
C ILE A 27 18.90 11.42 5.72
N PRO A 28 19.10 11.10 4.43
CA PRO A 28 18.39 11.77 3.35
C PRO A 28 16.88 11.78 3.57
N LEU A 29 16.31 12.98 3.52
CA LEU A 29 14.88 13.26 3.58
C LEU A 29 14.38 13.53 2.16
N ALA A 30 13.25 12.93 1.78
CA ALA A 30 12.71 13.09 0.44
C ALA A 30 11.19 13.19 0.44
N LEU A 31 10.67 14.03 -0.46
CA LEU A 31 9.27 14.02 -0.81
C LEU A 31 9.00 12.93 -1.86
N SER A 32 7.79 12.39 -1.84
CA SER A 32 7.31 11.42 -2.83
C SER A 32 5.88 11.76 -3.25
N ASN A 33 5.44 11.23 -4.38
CA ASN A 33 4.06 11.36 -4.85
C ASN A 33 3.33 10.00 -4.74
N ALA A 34 3.54 9.27 -3.63
CA ALA A 34 3.00 7.93 -3.43
C ALA A 34 1.58 7.97 -2.84
N ALA A 35 0.64 7.19 -3.36
CA ALA A 35 -0.69 7.03 -2.73
C ALA A 35 -0.74 5.85 -1.75
N THR A 36 0.31 5.02 -1.69
CA THR A 36 0.32 3.78 -0.92
C THR A 36 0.87 3.92 0.49
N TYR A 37 1.47 5.06 0.82
CA TYR A 37 2.00 5.36 2.15
C TYR A 37 2.02 6.87 2.40
N VAL A 38 1.83 7.27 3.65
CA VAL A 38 2.05 8.65 4.10
C VAL A 38 3.55 8.87 4.36
N GLY A 39 4.17 7.97 5.13
CA GLY A 39 5.59 7.95 5.40
C GLY A 39 6.23 6.61 5.05
N GLN A 40 7.54 6.61 4.79
CA GLN A 40 8.31 5.40 4.57
C GLN A 40 9.79 5.59 4.92
N CYS A 41 10.30 4.76 5.83
CA CYS A 41 11.71 4.52 6.04
C CYS A 41 12.20 3.41 5.09
N THR A 42 13.12 3.78 4.18
CA THR A 42 13.75 2.82 3.25
C THR A 42 15.22 2.60 3.60
N PHE A 43 15.75 1.43 3.27
CA PHE A 43 17.14 1.07 3.48
C PHE A 43 17.57 -0.03 2.51
N LYS A 44 18.88 -0.19 2.30
CA LYS A 44 19.49 -1.34 1.65
C LYS A 44 19.90 -2.38 2.69
N THR A 45 19.92 -3.64 2.28
CA THR A 45 20.35 -4.75 3.12
C THR A 45 21.50 -5.50 2.45
N ARG A 46 22.59 -5.73 3.19
CA ARG A 46 23.67 -6.62 2.76
C ARG A 46 23.78 -7.81 3.71
N LYS A 47 23.87 -9.01 3.14
CA LYS A 47 24.12 -10.24 3.90
C LYS A 47 25.60 -10.30 4.26
N LYS A 48 25.90 -10.67 5.50
CA LYS A 48 27.26 -10.94 5.97
C LYS A 48 27.39 -12.42 6.33
N PRO A 49 28.47 -13.10 5.93
CA PRO A 49 28.73 -14.46 6.38
C PRO A 49 28.76 -14.51 7.92
N PHE A 50 28.06 -15.47 8.50
CA PHE A 50 28.04 -15.73 9.95
C PHE A 50 27.61 -14.55 10.84
N ARG A 51 26.92 -13.55 10.29
CA ARG A 51 26.42 -12.38 11.04
C ARG A 51 25.00 -12.03 10.62
N ALA A 52 24.31 -11.29 11.49
CA ALA A 52 23.02 -10.71 11.13
C ALA A 52 23.16 -9.81 9.88
N PRO A 53 22.12 -9.74 9.02
CA PRO A 53 22.09 -8.81 7.91
C PRO A 53 22.33 -7.38 8.40
N GLU A 54 23.08 -6.60 7.63
CA GLU A 54 23.30 -5.20 7.93
C GLU A 54 22.40 -4.33 7.06
N HIS A 55 21.87 -3.27 7.67
CA HIS A 55 21.04 -2.26 7.02
C HIS A 55 21.79 -0.94 6.90
N TYR A 56 21.73 -0.32 5.72
CA TYR A 56 22.48 0.88 5.38
C TYR A 56 21.75 1.70 4.31
N ASP A 57 22.25 2.90 3.96
CA ASP A 57 21.61 3.81 2.97
C ASP A 57 20.15 4.10 3.34
N PHE A 58 19.94 4.46 4.61
CA PHE A 58 18.63 4.82 5.15
C PHE A 58 18.12 6.10 4.53
N LYS A 59 16.81 6.18 4.25
CA LYS A 59 16.13 7.39 3.78
C LYS A 59 14.74 7.46 4.36
N LEU A 60 14.31 8.66 4.75
CA LEU A 60 12.94 8.91 5.20
C LEU A 60 12.19 9.65 4.10
N ARG A 61 11.06 9.08 3.69
CA ARG A 61 10.23 9.59 2.60
C ARG A 61 8.87 9.96 3.13
N ILE A 62 8.35 11.11 2.73
CA ILE A 62 6.99 11.54 3.06
C ILE A 62 6.23 11.81 1.76
N SER A 63 4.98 11.37 1.67
CA SER A 63 4.15 11.60 0.50
C SER A 63 3.46 12.95 0.55
N THR A 64 3.55 13.71 -0.54
CA THR A 64 2.86 14.99 -0.74
C THR A 64 1.42 14.82 -1.21
N ARG A 65 0.95 13.58 -1.42
CA ARG A 65 -0.43 13.29 -1.80
C ARG A 65 -1.44 13.46 -0.67
N PHE A 66 -0.98 13.42 0.58
CA PHE A 66 -1.86 13.47 1.73
C PHE A 66 -1.86 14.88 2.33
N ASP A 67 -3.04 15.49 2.37
CA ASP A 67 -3.27 16.71 3.13
C ASP A 67 -3.66 16.33 4.56
N LEU A 68 -2.70 16.38 5.47
CA LEU A 68 -2.88 15.94 6.86
C LEU A 68 -2.79 17.10 7.85
N PRO A 69 -3.49 17.02 9.00
CA PRO A 69 -3.18 17.88 10.14
C PRO A 69 -1.69 17.78 10.50
N GLN A 70 -1.09 18.88 10.96
CA GLN A 70 0.32 18.91 11.33
C GLN A 70 0.68 17.81 12.34
N SER A 71 -0.18 17.59 13.34
CA SER A 71 0.01 16.55 14.35
C SER A 71 0.09 15.14 13.77
N GLU A 72 -0.71 14.82 12.75
CA GLU A 72 -0.66 13.52 12.08
C GLU A 72 0.59 13.36 11.22
N LEU A 73 1.06 14.44 10.60
CA LEU A 73 2.31 14.45 9.87
C LEU A 73 3.51 14.25 10.80
N GLU A 74 3.50 14.92 11.96
CA GLU A 74 4.49 14.72 13.03
C GLU A 74 4.48 13.28 13.55
N ASP A 75 3.30 12.72 13.86
CA ASP A 75 3.15 11.34 14.31
C ASP A 75 3.65 10.34 13.24
N THR A 76 3.46 10.67 11.95
CA THR A 76 3.99 9.88 10.84
C THR A 76 5.52 9.94 10.78
N ILE A 77 6.13 11.12 10.98
CA ILE A 77 7.59 11.26 11.03
C ILE A 77 8.14 10.40 12.19
N ILE A 78 7.55 10.49 13.38
CA ILE A 78 7.98 9.70 14.53
C ILE A 78 7.81 8.20 14.26
N HIS A 79 6.71 7.77 13.61
CA HIS A 79 6.51 6.38 13.19
C HIS A 79 7.68 5.87 12.35
N GLU A 80 8.10 6.63 11.33
CA GLU A 80 9.23 6.25 10.48
C GLU A 80 10.57 6.30 11.22
N MET A 81 10.71 7.19 12.21
CA MET A 81 11.89 7.24 13.07
C MET A 81 11.99 6.03 14.03
N ILE A 82 10.86 5.45 14.47
CA ILE A 82 10.86 4.19 15.22
C ILE A 82 11.38 3.05 14.32
N HIS A 83 10.90 2.94 13.08
CA HIS A 83 11.44 1.97 12.11
C HIS A 83 12.94 2.16 11.92
N TYR A 84 13.36 3.42 11.74
CA TYR A 84 14.77 3.74 11.58
C TYR A 84 15.58 3.31 12.80
N TYR A 85 15.15 3.66 14.02
CA TYR A 85 15.82 3.30 15.26
C TYR A 85 16.00 1.79 15.41
N ILE A 86 14.92 1.02 15.24
CA ILE A 86 14.96 -0.44 15.36
C ILE A 86 15.95 -1.03 14.37
N ARG A 87 15.90 -0.57 13.13
CA ARG A 87 16.71 -1.11 12.04
C ARG A 87 18.19 -0.72 12.13
N LEU A 88 18.47 0.53 12.51
CA LEU A 88 19.81 1.05 12.73
C LEU A 88 20.53 0.26 13.83
N ASN A 89 19.83 -0.05 14.92
CA ASN A 89 20.38 -0.77 16.06
C ASN A 89 20.34 -2.30 15.90
N GLY A 90 19.91 -2.81 14.73
CA GLY A 90 19.81 -4.26 14.49
C GLY A 90 18.86 -4.99 15.44
N ILE A 91 17.89 -4.27 16.02
CA ILE A 91 16.97 -4.84 17.00
C ILE A 91 16.02 -5.79 16.27
N LYS A 92 15.99 -7.05 16.71
CA LYS A 92 15.07 -8.06 16.17
C LYS A 92 13.67 -7.80 16.70
N ASP A 93 12.72 -7.65 15.79
CA ASP A 93 11.30 -7.59 16.10
C ASP A 93 10.55 -8.78 15.47
N SER A 94 9.33 -9.02 15.94
CA SER A 94 8.44 -10.12 15.49
C SER A 94 7.79 -9.86 14.13
N SER A 95 7.62 -8.59 13.76
CA SER A 95 7.14 -8.14 12.44
C SER A 95 7.54 -6.68 12.23
N ALA A 96 7.14 -6.06 11.11
CA ALA A 96 7.40 -4.64 10.85
C ALA A 96 6.91 -3.73 11.99
N HIS A 97 5.74 -4.04 12.56
CA HIS A 97 5.20 -3.36 13.73
C HIS A 97 5.04 -4.36 14.87
N GLY A 98 6.11 -5.06 15.24
CA GLY A 98 6.05 -6.12 16.25
C GLY A 98 6.01 -5.61 17.69
N THR A 99 6.33 -6.49 18.64
CA THR A 99 6.38 -6.18 20.07
C THR A 99 7.27 -4.98 20.39
N VAL A 100 8.45 -4.88 19.77
CA VAL A 100 9.39 -3.78 20.07
C VAL A 100 8.83 -2.46 19.55
N PHE A 101 8.38 -2.43 18.30
CA PHE A 101 7.75 -1.25 17.70
C PHE A 101 6.58 -0.77 18.55
N ARG A 102 5.64 -1.66 18.89
CA ARG A 102 4.44 -1.28 19.68
C ARG A 102 4.80 -0.76 21.06
N ARG A 103 5.81 -1.35 21.72
CA ARG A 103 6.29 -0.86 23.01
C ARG A 103 6.83 0.56 22.92
N MET A 104 7.70 0.84 21.93
CA MET A 104 8.24 2.19 21.71
C MET A 104 7.14 3.18 21.36
N MET A 105 6.23 2.80 20.45
CA MET A 105 5.08 3.61 20.06
C MET A 105 4.22 3.98 21.27
N ASN A 106 3.87 3.02 22.12
CA ASN A 106 3.05 3.26 23.31
C ASN A 106 3.77 4.13 24.35
N ASP A 107 5.08 3.91 24.57
CA ASP A 107 5.90 4.75 25.45
C ASP A 107 5.90 6.21 24.97
N ILE A 108 6.12 6.41 23.67
CA ILE A 108 6.16 7.74 23.06
C ILE A 108 4.79 8.42 23.16
N ASN A 109 3.71 7.71 22.83
CA ASN A 109 2.35 8.22 22.95
C ASN A 109 2.04 8.67 24.38
N SER A 110 2.39 7.84 25.37
CA SER A 110 2.15 8.14 26.78
C SER A 110 2.99 9.30 27.31
N ARG A 111 4.28 9.39 26.93
CA ARG A 111 5.21 10.36 27.51
C ARG A 111 5.16 11.72 26.83
N PHE A 112 4.86 11.76 25.54
CA PHE A 112 4.91 12.98 24.73
C PHE A 112 3.54 13.42 24.22
N GLY A 113 2.44 12.81 24.68
CA GLY A 113 1.08 13.17 24.28
C GLY A 113 0.81 12.95 22.78
N ARG A 114 1.45 11.93 22.19
CA ARG A 114 1.37 11.60 20.76
C ARG A 114 0.30 10.55 20.48
N HIS A 115 -0.14 10.45 19.21
CA HIS A 115 -1.18 9.53 18.79
C HIS A 115 -0.71 8.63 17.63
N ILE A 116 0.53 8.15 17.73
CA ILE A 116 1.15 7.28 16.74
C ILE A 116 0.40 5.95 16.69
N ARG A 117 0.10 5.48 15.47
CA ARG A 117 -0.59 4.22 15.20
C ARG A 117 0.28 3.31 14.33
N VAL A 118 0.03 2.00 14.39
CA VAL A 118 0.69 1.01 13.53
C VAL A 118 0.29 1.13 12.06
N SER A 119 -0.92 1.63 11.80
CA SER A 119 -1.44 1.87 10.47
C SER A 119 -2.12 3.24 10.42
N HIS A 120 -1.82 3.99 9.37
CA HIS A 120 -2.59 5.17 9.04
C HIS A 120 -3.93 4.73 8.44
N HIS A 121 -5.04 5.13 9.07
CA HIS A 121 -6.38 4.84 8.56
C HIS A 121 -6.84 5.99 7.69
N THR A 122 -6.59 5.88 6.39
CA THR A 122 -7.16 6.83 5.42
C THR A 122 -8.67 6.57 5.31
N THR A 123 -9.47 7.64 5.45
CA THR A 123 -10.93 7.55 5.30
C THR A 123 -11.31 7.07 3.89
N LYS A 124 -12.59 6.67 3.69
CA LYS A 124 -13.08 6.33 2.35
C LYS A 124 -12.89 7.53 1.40
N ASP A 125 -13.30 8.71 1.83
CA ASP A 125 -13.24 9.95 1.05
C ASP A 125 -11.81 10.35 0.70
N GLN A 126 -10.88 10.26 1.65
CA GLN A 126 -9.46 10.52 1.36
C GLN A 126 -8.90 9.48 0.38
N ARG A 127 -9.29 8.20 0.48
CA ARG A 127 -8.87 7.17 -0.49
C ARG A 127 -9.41 7.46 -1.88
N GLU A 128 -10.67 7.90 -1.98
CA GLU A 128 -11.30 8.28 -3.24
C GLU A 128 -10.64 9.52 -3.86
N ALA A 129 -10.32 10.53 -3.05
CA ALA A 129 -9.59 11.72 -3.48
C ALA A 129 -8.17 11.39 -3.99
N LEU A 130 -7.56 10.30 -3.50
CA LEU A 130 -6.25 9.82 -3.93
C LEU A 130 -6.30 8.95 -5.20
N VAL A 131 -7.48 8.54 -5.67
CA VAL A 131 -7.63 7.75 -6.89
C VAL A 131 -7.13 8.57 -8.07
N ASP A 132 -6.20 7.98 -8.82
CA ASP A 132 -5.70 8.58 -10.05
C ASP A 132 -6.84 8.67 -11.07
N GLN A 133 -7.15 9.87 -11.53
CA GLN A 133 -8.24 10.11 -12.47
C GLN A 133 -7.84 9.91 -13.93
N ARG A 134 -6.57 9.55 -14.20
CA ARG A 134 -6.10 9.29 -15.56
C ARG A 134 -6.67 7.97 -16.09
N PRO A 135 -7.24 7.93 -17.30
CA PRO A 135 -7.66 6.69 -17.93
C PRO A 135 -6.50 5.69 -18.03
N LYS A 136 -6.74 4.46 -17.58
CA LYS A 136 -5.75 3.38 -17.61
C LYS A 136 -6.44 2.08 -17.98
N TRP A 137 -5.94 1.42 -19.00
CA TRP A 137 -6.46 0.13 -19.41
C TRP A 137 -6.16 -0.95 -18.38
N HIS A 138 -7.22 -1.59 -17.90
CA HIS A 138 -7.23 -2.71 -16.97
C HIS A 138 -7.93 -3.91 -17.59
N VAL A 139 -7.46 -5.12 -17.24
CA VAL A 139 -8.26 -6.32 -17.43
C VAL A 139 -9.08 -6.52 -16.16
N VAL A 140 -10.39 -6.32 -16.26
CA VAL A 140 -11.36 -6.49 -15.18
C VAL A 140 -11.91 -7.91 -15.26
N ALA A 141 -11.79 -8.67 -14.17
CA ALA A 141 -12.40 -9.98 -14.01
C ALA A 141 -13.54 -9.88 -13.00
N ILE A 142 -14.75 -10.23 -13.44
CA ILE A 142 -15.94 -10.37 -12.59
C ILE A 142 -16.13 -11.84 -12.30
N VAL A 143 -15.93 -12.22 -11.04
CA VAL A 143 -16.00 -13.59 -10.54
C VAL A 143 -17.39 -13.79 -9.91
N SER A 144 -18.20 -14.65 -10.51
CA SER A 144 -19.48 -15.06 -9.92
C SER A 144 -19.23 -16.23 -8.98
N PHE A 145 -19.70 -16.13 -7.74
CA PHE A 145 -19.65 -17.20 -6.73
C PHE A 145 -20.96 -17.98 -6.68
N LYS A 146 -20.90 -19.24 -6.26
CA LYS A 146 -22.09 -20.12 -6.16
C LYS A 146 -23.10 -19.69 -5.09
N ASP A 147 -22.66 -18.89 -4.12
CA ASP A 147 -23.51 -18.29 -3.10
C ASP A 147 -24.22 -16.99 -3.57
N GLY A 148 -24.08 -16.65 -4.85
CA GLY A 148 -24.70 -15.47 -5.47
C GLY A 148 -23.86 -14.20 -5.39
N ARG A 149 -22.74 -14.18 -4.67
CA ARG A 149 -21.87 -13.00 -4.62
C ARG A 149 -21.13 -12.76 -5.94
N GLN A 150 -20.83 -11.50 -6.23
CA GLN A 150 -19.94 -11.11 -7.33
C GLN A 150 -18.69 -10.43 -6.79
N GLY A 151 -17.53 -10.97 -7.18
CA GLY A 151 -16.22 -10.41 -6.89
C GLY A 151 -15.64 -9.67 -8.09
N LEU A 152 -14.91 -8.59 -7.85
CA LEU A 152 -14.16 -7.82 -8.83
C LEU A 152 -12.65 -8.01 -8.63
N LYS A 153 -11.93 -8.19 -9.73
CA LYS A 153 -10.46 -8.25 -9.73
C LYS A 153 -9.85 -7.54 -10.92
N LEU A 154 -8.79 -6.78 -10.69
CA LEU A 154 -7.95 -6.25 -11.78
C LEU A 154 -6.73 -7.13 -11.98
N LEU A 155 -6.54 -7.59 -13.21
CA LEU A 155 -5.43 -8.45 -13.61
C LEU A 155 -4.36 -7.67 -14.36
N PRO A 156 -3.08 -8.04 -14.18
CA PRO A 156 -2.02 -7.49 -15.01
C PRO A 156 -2.27 -7.88 -16.48
N ARG A 157 -2.00 -6.96 -17.40
CA ARG A 157 -2.14 -7.16 -18.86
C ARG A 157 -1.04 -8.07 -19.43
N ILE A 158 -0.93 -9.27 -18.88
CA ILE A 158 0.05 -10.29 -19.21
C ILE A 158 -0.74 -11.58 -19.42
N ALA A 159 -0.80 -12.06 -20.66
CA ALA A 159 -1.66 -13.19 -21.05
C ALA A 159 -1.46 -14.41 -20.15
N GLN A 160 -0.21 -14.77 -19.83
CA GLN A 160 0.10 -15.92 -18.97
C GLN A 160 -0.49 -15.78 -17.56
N ARG A 161 -0.52 -14.55 -17.01
CA ARG A 161 -1.09 -14.29 -15.67
C ARG A 161 -2.61 -14.33 -15.69
N ILE A 162 -3.23 -13.85 -16.78
CA ILE A 162 -4.68 -13.88 -16.96
C ILE A 162 -5.16 -15.33 -17.12
N THR A 163 -4.51 -16.12 -17.97
CA THR A 163 -4.86 -17.53 -18.17
C THR A 163 -4.56 -18.39 -16.94
N ALA A 164 -3.48 -18.09 -16.19
CA ALA A 164 -3.22 -18.73 -14.91
C ALA A 164 -4.30 -18.41 -13.88
N TYR A 165 -4.70 -17.14 -13.76
CA TYR A 165 -5.79 -16.73 -12.88
C TYR A 165 -7.10 -17.43 -13.26
N HIS A 166 -7.47 -17.44 -14.55
CA HIS A 166 -8.66 -18.12 -15.05
C HIS A 166 -8.69 -19.60 -14.64
N ARG A 167 -7.58 -20.31 -14.83
CA ARG A 167 -7.45 -21.72 -14.44
C ARG A 167 -7.59 -21.92 -12.93
N THR A 168 -6.79 -21.20 -12.15
CA THR A 168 -6.75 -21.38 -10.68
C THR A 168 -8.09 -21.00 -10.05
N VAL A 169 -8.63 -19.85 -10.39
CA VAL A 169 -9.88 -19.34 -9.80
C VAL A 169 -11.10 -20.06 -10.35
N GLY A 170 -11.12 -20.35 -11.65
CA GLY A 170 -12.22 -21.10 -12.28
C GLY A 170 -12.30 -22.55 -11.82
N SER A 171 -11.21 -23.12 -11.27
CA SER A 171 -11.21 -24.46 -10.67
C SER A 171 -11.62 -24.45 -9.19
N SER A 172 -11.82 -23.28 -8.58
CA SER A 172 -12.22 -23.17 -7.18
C SER A 172 -13.66 -23.65 -7.00
N PRO A 173 -13.95 -24.50 -6.00
CA PRO A 173 -15.28 -25.10 -5.83
C PRO A 173 -16.38 -24.07 -5.51
N GLU A 174 -16.01 -22.89 -5.01
CA GLU A 174 -16.92 -21.78 -4.68
C GLU A 174 -17.26 -20.88 -5.87
N VAL A 175 -16.51 -20.99 -6.97
CA VAL A 175 -16.68 -20.13 -8.16
C VAL A 175 -17.66 -20.77 -9.14
N ALA A 176 -18.62 -19.98 -9.61
CA ALA A 176 -19.59 -20.35 -10.62
C ALA A 176 -19.14 -19.95 -12.04
N GLY A 177 -18.35 -18.88 -12.18
CA GLY A 177 -17.82 -18.45 -13.47
C GLY A 177 -17.01 -17.16 -13.38
N ILE A 178 -16.34 -16.81 -14.47
CA ILE A 178 -15.56 -15.58 -14.57
C ILE A 178 -15.84 -14.90 -15.92
N ARG A 179 -16.17 -13.61 -15.88
CA ARG A 179 -16.28 -12.75 -17.07
C ARG A 179 -15.14 -11.75 -17.10
N TYR A 180 -14.64 -11.44 -18.28
CA TYR A 180 -13.50 -10.55 -18.46
C TYR A 180 -13.85 -9.38 -19.37
N TYR A 181 -13.38 -8.20 -18.99
CA TYR A 181 -13.57 -6.94 -19.70
C TYR A 181 -12.24 -6.20 -19.78
N MET A 182 -12.04 -5.46 -20.87
CA MET A 182 -10.96 -4.48 -20.98
C MET A 182 -11.55 -3.09 -20.76
N GLU A 183 -11.22 -2.46 -19.63
CA GLU A 183 -11.81 -1.17 -19.26
C GLU A 183 -10.73 -0.11 -19.02
N ASN A 184 -11.06 1.14 -19.28
CA ASN A 184 -10.17 2.27 -18.98
C ASN A 184 -10.77 3.34 -18.06
N ASP A 185 -11.96 3.09 -17.50
CA ASP A 185 -12.60 3.98 -16.55
C ASP A 185 -11.71 4.18 -15.31
N PRO A 186 -11.37 5.44 -14.96
CA PRO A 186 -10.58 5.74 -13.77
C PRO A 186 -11.16 5.20 -12.46
N TRP A 187 -12.47 4.91 -12.39
CA TRP A 187 -13.09 4.24 -11.24
C TRP A 187 -12.33 2.99 -10.82
N PHE A 188 -11.87 2.18 -11.78
CA PHE A 188 -11.12 0.95 -11.52
C PHE A 188 -9.73 1.21 -10.88
N ASN A 189 -9.16 2.42 -11.02
CA ASN A 189 -7.83 2.73 -10.46
C ASN A 189 -7.76 2.61 -8.93
N ARG A 190 -8.90 2.52 -8.24
CA ARG A 190 -8.99 2.27 -6.80
C ARG A 190 -8.60 0.85 -6.39
N PHE A 191 -8.64 -0.11 -7.32
CA PHE A 191 -8.36 -1.52 -7.04
C PHE A 191 -6.92 -1.90 -7.42
N PRO A 192 -6.21 -2.68 -6.58
CA PRO A 192 -4.89 -3.16 -6.91
C PRO A 192 -4.90 -4.20 -8.04
N THR A 193 -3.99 -4.01 -9.00
CA THR A 193 -3.75 -4.98 -10.06
C THR A 193 -2.90 -6.15 -9.56
N SER A 194 -3.43 -7.38 -9.58
CA SER A 194 -2.73 -8.58 -9.14
C SER A 194 -3.36 -9.85 -9.72
N SER A 195 -2.60 -10.94 -9.83
CA SER A 195 -3.11 -12.27 -10.20
C SER A 195 -3.41 -13.17 -8.98
N ALA A 196 -3.43 -12.63 -7.76
CA ALA A 196 -3.81 -13.38 -6.57
C ALA A 196 -5.34 -13.52 -6.46
N PHE A 197 -5.82 -14.64 -5.89
CA PHE A 197 -7.25 -14.91 -5.68
C PHE A 197 -7.79 -14.17 -4.45
N ASN A 198 -7.66 -12.84 -4.47
CA ASN A 198 -8.26 -11.91 -3.52
C ASN A 198 -9.10 -10.89 -4.28
N VAL A 199 -10.41 -11.11 -4.30
CA VAL A 199 -11.39 -10.28 -5.01
C VAL A 199 -11.98 -9.22 -4.08
N PHE A 200 -12.47 -8.13 -4.66
CA PHE A 200 -13.23 -7.09 -3.98
C PHE A 200 -14.72 -7.33 -4.17
N PHE A 201 -15.56 -6.94 -3.21
CA PHE A 201 -17.02 -7.04 -3.31
C PHE A 201 -17.66 -5.65 -3.26
N PRO A 202 -17.40 -4.77 -4.24
CA PRO A 202 -18.16 -3.53 -4.39
C PRO A 202 -19.65 -3.83 -4.69
N PRO A 203 -20.56 -2.89 -4.41
CA PRO A 203 -21.96 -3.00 -4.83
C PRO A 203 -22.09 -3.30 -6.33
N GLU A 204 -22.96 -4.23 -6.70
CA GLU A 204 -23.09 -4.70 -8.08
C GLU A 204 -23.55 -3.60 -9.05
N ASP A 205 -24.47 -2.76 -8.58
CA ASP A 205 -24.97 -1.58 -9.29
C ASP A 205 -23.84 -0.57 -9.59
N GLU A 206 -22.92 -0.36 -8.64
CA GLU A 206 -21.74 0.50 -8.84
C GLU A 206 -20.83 -0.08 -9.93
N VAL A 207 -20.49 -1.37 -9.88
CA VAL A 207 -19.64 -2.01 -10.90
C VAL A 207 -20.27 -1.93 -12.29
N SER A 208 -21.57 -2.20 -12.38
CA SER A 208 -22.29 -2.25 -13.65
C SER A 208 -22.28 -0.91 -14.39
N THR A 209 -22.23 0.19 -13.65
CA THR A 209 -22.15 1.56 -14.19
C THR A 209 -20.80 1.82 -14.88
N HIS A 210 -19.73 1.14 -14.45
CA HIS A 210 -18.37 1.34 -14.94
C HIS A 210 -17.89 0.27 -15.93
N ILE A 211 -18.60 -0.85 -16.07
CA ILE A 211 -18.31 -1.84 -17.11
C ILE A 211 -19.00 -1.42 -18.41
N SER A 212 -18.22 -1.22 -19.46
CA SER A 212 -18.75 -1.08 -20.80
C SER A 212 -18.92 -2.46 -21.43
N ALA A 213 -20.10 -2.77 -21.95
CA ALA A 213 -20.31 -3.99 -22.74
C ALA A 213 -19.54 -4.00 -24.08
N ARG A 214 -18.68 -2.99 -24.33
CA ARG A 214 -18.01 -2.74 -25.61
C ARG A 214 -16.69 -3.48 -25.79
N HIS A 215 -16.07 -3.98 -24.70
CA HIS A 215 -14.77 -4.65 -24.79
C HIS A 215 -14.70 -5.96 -23.98
N PRO A 216 -15.59 -6.93 -24.22
CA PRO A 216 -15.47 -8.24 -23.58
C PRO A 216 -14.20 -8.97 -24.07
N LEU A 217 -13.57 -9.70 -23.16
CA LEU A 217 -12.44 -10.55 -23.46
C LEU A 217 -12.86 -12.02 -23.39
N THR A 218 -12.47 -12.79 -24.40
CA THR A 218 -12.48 -14.25 -24.33
C THR A 218 -11.19 -14.71 -23.69
N VAL A 219 -11.29 -15.38 -22.54
CA VAL A 219 -10.15 -15.98 -21.86
C VAL A 219 -10.35 -17.49 -21.84
N THR A 220 -9.36 -18.22 -22.37
CA THR A 220 -9.31 -19.67 -22.29
C THR A 220 -8.15 -20.11 -21.39
N ALA A 221 -7.97 -21.42 -21.22
CA ALA A 221 -6.80 -21.95 -20.53
C ALA A 221 -5.46 -21.59 -21.21
N LYS A 222 -5.47 -21.23 -22.51
CA LYS A 222 -4.27 -21.05 -23.34
C LYS A 222 -4.15 -19.66 -23.97
N SER A 223 -5.23 -18.90 -24.08
CA SER A 223 -5.26 -17.64 -24.83
C SER A 223 -6.14 -16.58 -24.17
N VAL A 224 -5.87 -15.33 -24.56
CA VAL A 224 -6.72 -14.16 -24.28
C VAL A 224 -6.92 -13.46 -25.62
N SER A 225 -8.17 -13.18 -25.99
CA SER A 225 -8.51 -12.41 -27.19
C SER A 225 -9.65 -11.45 -26.90
N MET A 226 -9.70 -10.33 -27.61
CA MET A 226 -10.91 -9.51 -27.65
C MET A 226 -11.99 -10.26 -28.43
N MET A 227 -13.24 -10.14 -27.99
CA MET A 227 -14.40 -10.57 -28.79
C MET A 227 -14.68 -9.58 -29.92
#